data_AF-A0A392UHE3-F1
#
_entry.id   AF-A0A392UHE3-F1
#
_cell.length_a   1.000
_cell.length_b   1.000
_cell.length_c   1.000
_cell.angle_alpha   90.00
_cell.angle_beta   90.00
_cell.angle_gamma   90.00
#
_symmetry.space_group_name_H-M   'P 1'
#
loop_
_entity.id
_entity.type
_entity.pdbx_description
1 polymer ?
#
loop_
_entity_poly.entity_id
_entity_poly.type
_entity_poly.pdbx_seq_one_letter_code
_entity_poly.pdbx_strand_id
1 'polypeptide(L)' 'MANNNEKDQYTIKPPRFNGEQFEYWKDRIESFFLGYDSDIWDIVTRGYTPPVDANGVKLE' A
#
# COMPACT_ATOMS: atom_id res chain seq x y z
N MET A 1 7.09 13.61 33.69
CA MET A 1 7.51 13.94 32.31
C MET A 1 6.70 13.09 31.36
N ALA A 2 5.50 13.54 30.99
CA ALA A 2 4.70 12.88 29.95
C ALA A 2 5.14 13.52 28.62
N ASN A 3 5.95 12.80 27.84
CA ASN A 3 6.38 13.30 26.54
C ASN A 3 5.23 13.17 25.54
N ASN A 4 4.66 14.34 25.27
CA ASN A 4 3.81 14.65 24.11
C ASN A 4 4.40 14.05 22.84
N ASN A 5 3.66 13.17 22.15
CA ASN A 5 3.78 12.89 20.71
C ASN A 5 2.55 12.16 20.13
N GLU A 6 1.39 12.23 20.78
CA GLU A 6 0.11 11.65 20.27
C GLU A 6 -0.53 12.50 19.17
N LYS A 7 0.30 13.21 18.40
CA LYS A 7 -0.08 13.83 17.11
C LYS A 7 0.49 13.00 15.97
N ASP A 8 0.30 11.69 16.03
CA ASP A 8 0.23 10.91 14.80
C ASP A 8 -1.10 11.28 14.14
N GLN A 9 -1.03 12.36 13.36
CA GLN A 9 -1.90 12.67 12.23
C GLN A 9 -2.44 11.35 11.67
N TYR A 10 -3.76 11.22 11.49
CA TYR A 10 -4.44 10.02 10.95
C TYR A 10 -3.77 9.52 9.66
N THR A 11 -2.67 8.80 9.83
CA THR A 11 -1.86 8.29 8.75
C THR A 11 -2.52 6.96 8.48
N ILE A 12 -3.27 6.88 7.38
CA ILE A 12 -3.86 5.63 6.92
C ILE A 12 -2.67 4.72 6.57
N LYS A 13 -2.19 3.96 7.56
CA LYS A 13 -1.03 3.08 7.47
C LYS A 13 -1.52 1.67 7.18
N PRO A 14 -0.87 0.93 6.26
CA PRO A 14 -1.23 -0.45 5.98
C PRO A 14 -1.05 -1.34 7.22
N PRO A 15 -1.84 -2.42 7.36
CA PRO A 15 -1.69 -3.39 8.44
C PRO A 15 -0.30 -4.03 8.42
N ARG A 16 0.38 -4.05 9.56
CA ARG A 16 1.70 -4.71 9.70
C ARG A 16 1.52 -6.22 9.85
N PHE A 17 2.33 -6.99 9.12
CA PHE A 17 2.39 -8.44 9.30
C PHE A 17 3.17 -8.78 10.56
N ASN A 18 2.59 -9.62 11.42
CA ASN A 18 3.20 -10.02 12.69
C ASN A 18 3.82 -11.44 12.66
N GLY A 19 3.80 -12.11 11.51
CA GLY A 19 4.32 -13.47 11.35
C GLY A 19 3.27 -14.58 11.56
N GLU A 20 2.06 -14.24 11.96
CA GLU A 20 0.97 -15.20 12.19
C GLU A 20 -0.24 -14.88 11.30
N GLN A 21 -1.11 -15.88 11.09
CA GLN A 21 -2.38 -15.74 10.35
C GLN A 21 -2.21 -15.03 8.99
N PHE A 22 -1.26 -15.50 8.18
CA PHE A 22 -0.92 -14.89 6.89
C PHE A 22 -2.14 -14.63 5.99
N GLU A 23 -3.05 -15.60 5.84
CA GLU A 23 -4.25 -15.44 5.01
C GLU A 23 -5.14 -14.29 5.51
N TYR A 24 -5.33 -14.16 6.83
CA TYR A 24 -6.11 -13.07 7.40
C TYR A 24 -5.43 -11.71 7.19
N TRP A 25 -4.11 -11.65 7.37
CA TRP A 25 -3.34 -10.44 7.10
C TRP A 25 -3.39 -10.06 5.62
N LYS A 26 -3.31 -11.05 4.72
CA LYS A 26 -3.41 -10.90 3.28
C LYS A 26 -4.75 -10.28 2.86
N ASP A 27 -5.87 -10.82 3.35
CA ASP A 27 -7.20 -10.28 3.06
C ASP A 27 -7.34 -8.81 3.52
N ARG A 28 -6.72 -8.47 4.66
CA ARG A 28 -6.71 -7.10 5.19
C ARG A 28 -5.88 -6.14 4.36
N ILE A 29 -4.68 -6.53 3.94
CA ILE A 29 -3.82 -5.66 3.13
C ILE A 29 -4.40 -5.47 1.72
N GLU A 30 -5.01 -6.52 1.14
CA GLU A 30 -5.75 -6.45 -0.11
C GLU A 30 -6.92 -5.46 -0.01
N SER A 31 -7.78 -5.64 1.00
CA SER A 31 -8.92 -4.73 1.22
C SER A 31 -8.48 -3.28 1.45
N PHE A 32 -7.37 -3.08 2.16
CA PHE A 32 -6.80 -1.76 2.42
C PHE A 32 -6.37 -1.07 1.13
N PHE A 33 -5.64 -1.77 0.25
CA PHE A 33 -5.19 -1.18 -1.01
C PHE A 33 -6.35 -0.99 -1.98
N LEU A 34 -7.25 -1.97 -2.15
CA LEU A 34 -8.43 -1.82 -2.99
C LEU A 34 -9.34 -0.65 -2.55
N GLY A 35 -9.43 -0.38 -1.24
CA GLY A 35 -10.18 0.76 -0.71
C GLY A 35 -9.49 2.11 -0.87
N TYR A 36 -8.16 2.12 -1.09
CA TYR A 36 -7.39 3.33 -1.32
C TYR A 36 -7.30 3.65 -2.81
N ASP A 37 -6.78 2.70 -3.58
CA ASP A 37 -6.63 2.74 -5.03
C ASP A 37 -6.37 1.31 -5.55
N SER A 38 -7.24 0.81 -6.43
CA SER A 38 -7.10 -0.53 -7.02
C SER A 38 -5.80 -0.70 -7.79
N ASP A 39 -5.26 0.37 -8.36
CA ASP A 39 -4.02 0.33 -9.14
C ASP A 39 -2.83 0.01 -8.23
N ILE A 40 -2.87 0.42 -6.96
CA ILE A 40 -1.83 0.06 -5.99
C ILE A 40 -1.84 -1.44 -5.71
N TRP A 41 -3.02 -2.06 -5.57
CA TRP A 41 -3.09 -3.51 -5.40
C TRP A 41 -2.53 -4.26 -6.62
N ASP A 42 -2.85 -3.78 -7.82
CA ASP A 42 -2.30 -4.32 -9.06
C ASP A 42 -0.76 -4.14 -9.11
N ILE A 43 -0.22 -3.00 -8.68
CA ILE A 43 1.24 -2.77 -8.59
C ILE A 43 1.88 -3.73 -7.59
N VAL A 44 1.27 -3.97 -6.42
CA VAL A 44 1.80 -4.88 -5.39
C VAL A 44 1.80 -6.33 -5.86
N THR A 45 0.76 -6.74 -6.59
CA THR A 45 0.58 -8.15 -7.01
C THR A 45 1.24 -8.48 -8.34
N ARG A 46 1.22 -7.56 -9.31
CA ARG A 46 1.72 -7.76 -10.68
C ARG A 46 3.05 -7.06 -10.93
N GLY A 47 3.46 -6.18 -10.04
CA GLY A 47 4.66 -5.36 -10.18
C GLY A 47 4.37 -3.99 -10.81
N TYR A 48 5.30 -3.05 -10.60
CA TYR A 48 5.21 -1.70 -11.15
C TYR A 48 5.51 -1.70 -12.65
N THR A 49 4.61 -1.12 -13.43
CA THR A 49 4.85 -0.81 -14.85
C THR A 49 5.10 0.69 -15.01
N PRO A 50 6.27 1.12 -15.49
CA PRO A 50 6.54 2.52 -15.73
C PRO A 50 5.54 3.10 -16.74
N PRO A 51 5.08 4.34 -16.56
CA PRO A 51 4.27 5.00 -17.57
C PRO A 51 5.07 5.15 -18.86
N VAL A 52 4.39 4.94 -19.99
CA VAL A 52 4.94 5.11 -21.32
C VAL A 52 4.31 6.33 -21.98
N ASP A 53 5.07 7.02 -22.83
CA ASP A 53 4.54 8.07 -23.69
C ASP A 53 3.63 7.48 -24.79
N ALA A 54 3.03 8.36 -25.61
CA ALA A 54 2.18 7.95 -26.73
C ALA A 54 2.90 7.10 -27.80
N ASN A 55 4.23 7.05 -27.77
CA ASN A 55 5.09 6.29 -28.67
C ASN A 55 5.63 5.00 -28.03
N GLY A 56 5.22 4.68 -26.80
CA GLY A 56 5.67 3.50 -26.06
C GLY A 56 7.06 3.64 -25.44
N VAL A 57 7.62 4.85 -25.38
CA VAL A 57 8.90 5.13 -24.70
C VAL A 57 8.63 5.26 -23.20
N LYS A 58 9.40 4.53 -22.38
CA LYS A 58 9.34 4.65 -20.93
C LYS A 58 9.66 6.08 -20.52
N LEU A 59 8.80 6.67 -19.70
CA LEU A 59 9.06 7.94 -19.04
C LEU A 59 9.91 7.64 -17.80
N GLU A 60 11.23 7.80 -17.91
CA GLU A 60 12.20 7.77 -16.80
C GLU A 60 12.43 9.17 -16.21
#